data_AF-A0A975A7I8-F1
#
_entry.id   AF-A0A975A7I8-F1
#
_cell.length_a   1.000
_cell.length_b   1.000
_cell.length_c   1.000
_cell.angle_alpha   90.00
_cell.angle_beta   90.00
_cell.angle_gamma   90.00
#
_symmetry.space_group_name_H-M   'P 1'
#
loop_
_entity.id
_entity.type
_entity.pdbx_description
1 polymer ?
#
loop_
_entity_poly.entity_id
_entity_poly.type
_entity_poly.pdbx_seq_one_letter_code
_entity_poly.pdbx_strand_id
1 'polypeptide(L)'
;MSWDGKSFDRPLIMLDFDTPQKAISKNAYEPDDDVEALITNNMTSEQLILVLREKNMLKEACDFIAHCVNRRVGVWWAYSCVEAINKEVEEENKKNPLTFEEKVKKEVKGKIAGWTDKTEIEALKKQYNGKIDKFKQNLNRLDGPEIKDPDDPLKELQELLKNKNSDKHLENANHEFANFLSSVDPGQLHIAQRILDKAYANYEAKHGINPMEEIRQKVRKAILPEKIPEDSTIRDQVYGKVEERIKDIRQYIQSTMNKHFPLKIPGLPKTKRSKSKIDAALYAVKRWILTPTDENGKIALDSHKAAFQQPEGLCALAAYWSCANLTPGEKTQLVSPPGLYSSGIKNTIFMCAMKKGGSKKYEERYEEYFNIGIDCISGVKTWDKEWKNKPAKVASDGNSNNLNASYGFGR
;
A
#
# COMPACT_ATOMS: atom_id res chain seq x y z
N MET A 1 12.25 -31.17 -24.25
CA MET A 1 13.32 -31.46 -23.28
C MET A 1 12.77 -32.45 -22.26
N SER A 2 13.41 -33.60 -22.09
CA SER A 2 13.06 -34.55 -21.04
C SER A 2 13.67 -34.08 -19.71
N TRP A 3 12.85 -34.00 -18.67
CA TRP A 3 13.27 -33.71 -17.29
C TRP A 3 14.36 -34.69 -16.83
N ASP A 4 15.40 -34.21 -16.14
CA ASP A 4 16.64 -34.94 -15.87
C ASP A 4 16.65 -35.74 -14.56
N GLY A 5 15.52 -35.78 -13.84
CA GLY A 5 15.42 -36.52 -12.58
C GLY A 5 15.74 -35.71 -11.33
N LYS A 6 16.13 -34.44 -11.43
CA LYS A 6 16.48 -33.64 -10.25
C LYS A 6 15.26 -33.34 -9.38
N SER A 7 15.44 -33.48 -8.07
CA SER A 7 14.48 -33.05 -7.04
C SER A 7 15.13 -32.01 -6.14
N PHE A 8 14.30 -31.29 -5.38
CA PHE A 8 14.81 -30.54 -4.24
C PHE A 8 15.38 -31.51 -3.19
N ASP A 9 16.35 -31.05 -2.39
CA ASP A 9 16.89 -31.81 -1.25
C ASP A 9 15.82 -32.12 -0.19
N ARG A 10 14.72 -31.35 -0.19
CA ARG A 10 13.59 -31.48 0.73
C ARG A 10 12.28 -31.36 -0.05
N PRO A 11 11.24 -32.13 0.32
CA PRO A 11 9.92 -31.99 -0.29
C PRO A 11 9.29 -30.63 0.02
N LEU A 12 8.53 -30.08 -0.93
CA LEU A 12 7.82 -28.81 -0.80
C LEU A 12 6.42 -29.06 -0.21
N ILE A 13 6.39 -29.37 1.09
CA ILE A 13 5.19 -29.87 1.79
C ILE A 13 4.04 -28.87 1.95
N MET A 14 4.25 -27.58 1.69
CA MET A 14 3.24 -26.51 1.87
C MET A 14 2.59 -26.05 0.56
N LEU A 15 2.66 -26.85 -0.50
CA LEU A 15 1.92 -26.59 -1.74
C LEU A 15 0.50 -27.19 -1.62
N ASP A 16 -0.52 -26.35 -1.82
CA ASP A 16 -1.93 -26.76 -1.90
C ASP A 16 -2.24 -27.47 -3.23
N PHE A 17 -1.47 -27.18 -4.30
CA PHE A 17 -1.59 -27.81 -5.62
C PHE A 17 -0.32 -28.56 -6.01
N ASP A 18 -0.48 -29.86 -6.24
CA ASP A 18 0.58 -30.79 -6.63
C ASP A 18 0.89 -30.77 -8.14
N THR A 19 0.03 -30.16 -8.97
CA THR A 19 0.25 -30.00 -10.43
C THR A 19 -0.08 -28.58 -10.91
N PRO A 20 0.59 -28.09 -11.97
CA PRO A 20 0.27 -26.79 -12.58
C PRO A 20 -1.19 -26.69 -13.07
N GLN A 21 -1.75 -27.77 -13.60
CA GLN A 21 -3.14 -27.79 -14.08
C GLN A 21 -4.15 -27.53 -12.96
N LYS A 22 -3.87 -27.97 -11.73
CA LYS A 22 -4.70 -27.63 -10.56
C LYS A 22 -4.58 -26.16 -10.20
N ALA A 23 -3.39 -25.56 -10.28
CA ALA A 23 -3.21 -24.13 -10.05
C ALA A 23 -3.98 -23.29 -11.09
N ILE A 24 -3.93 -23.68 -12.37
CA ILE A 24 -4.66 -23.03 -13.47
C ILE A 24 -6.17 -23.09 -13.22
N SER A 25 -6.70 -24.31 -13.02
CA SER A 25 -8.14 -24.53 -12.91
C SER A 25 -8.77 -24.09 -11.59
N LYS A 26 -8.04 -24.19 -10.46
CA LYS A 26 -8.59 -23.93 -9.12
C LYS A 26 -8.18 -22.60 -8.52
N ASN A 27 -7.11 -21.97 -9.00
CA ASN A 27 -6.59 -20.74 -8.42
C ASN A 27 -6.22 -19.69 -9.46
N ALA A 28 -6.82 -19.77 -10.65
CA ALA A 28 -6.70 -18.80 -11.73
C ALA A 28 -5.24 -18.43 -12.01
N TYR A 29 -4.34 -19.43 -12.02
CA TYR A 29 -2.99 -19.22 -12.51
C TYR A 29 -3.03 -19.10 -14.03
N GLU A 30 -2.50 -17.99 -14.54
CA GLU A 30 -2.37 -17.71 -15.97
C GLU A 30 -0.86 -17.70 -16.28
N PRO A 31 -0.29 -18.84 -16.73
CA PRO A 31 1.09 -18.85 -17.20
C PRO A 31 1.22 -17.96 -18.44
N ASP A 32 2.38 -17.33 -18.61
CA ASP A 32 2.73 -16.73 -19.90
C ASP A 32 3.09 -17.80 -20.93
N ASP A 33 3.19 -17.42 -22.20
CA ASP A 33 3.46 -18.34 -23.31
C ASP A 33 4.75 -19.16 -23.10
N ASP A 34 5.78 -18.54 -22.50
CA ASP A 34 7.08 -19.18 -22.25
C ASP A 34 6.96 -20.24 -21.15
N VAL A 35 6.21 -19.96 -20.08
CA VAL A 35 5.93 -20.92 -18.99
C VAL A 35 4.97 -22.01 -19.46
N GLU A 36 3.94 -21.65 -20.22
CA GLU A 36 2.95 -22.60 -20.74
C GLU A 36 3.62 -23.67 -21.61
N ALA A 37 4.57 -23.27 -22.47
CA ALA A 37 5.36 -24.19 -23.28
C ALA A 37 6.20 -25.20 -22.48
N LEU A 38 6.44 -24.95 -21.19
CA LEU A 38 7.19 -25.83 -20.29
C LEU A 38 6.29 -26.83 -19.55
N ILE A 39 4.98 -26.56 -19.47
CA ILE A 39 4.03 -27.40 -18.75
C ILE A 39 3.73 -28.67 -19.57
N THR A 40 3.90 -29.84 -18.96
CA THR A 40 3.55 -31.13 -19.57
C THR A 40 2.42 -31.83 -18.79
N ASN A 41 1.72 -32.76 -19.44
CA ASN A 41 0.50 -33.39 -18.91
C ASN A 41 0.66 -34.18 -17.59
N ASN A 42 1.89 -34.47 -17.16
CA ASN A 42 2.18 -35.21 -15.93
C ASN A 42 3.21 -34.48 -15.03
N MET A 43 3.43 -33.19 -15.27
CA MET A 43 4.38 -32.40 -14.48
C MET A 43 3.81 -32.09 -13.10
N THR A 44 4.59 -32.35 -12.06
CA THR A 44 4.28 -31.89 -10.70
C THR A 44 4.63 -30.41 -10.54
N SER A 45 4.01 -29.72 -9.59
CA SER A 45 4.36 -28.35 -9.25
C SER A 45 5.84 -28.21 -8.87
N GLU A 46 6.40 -29.18 -8.14
CA GLU A 46 7.82 -29.18 -7.79
C GLU A 46 8.72 -29.24 -9.03
N GLN A 47 8.37 -30.08 -10.01
CA GLN A 47 9.10 -30.17 -11.27
C GLN A 47 9.04 -28.88 -12.07
N LEU A 48 7.87 -28.22 -12.15
CA LEU A 48 7.78 -26.92 -12.84
C LEU A 48 8.65 -25.87 -12.16
N ILE A 49 8.62 -25.79 -10.82
CA ILE A 49 9.47 -24.85 -10.06
C ILE A 49 10.95 -25.09 -10.34
N LEU A 50 11.40 -26.35 -10.42
CA LEU A 50 12.78 -26.69 -10.77
C LEU A 50 13.13 -26.26 -12.18
N VAL A 51 12.27 -26.56 -13.17
CA VAL A 51 12.50 -26.18 -14.57
C VAL A 51 12.62 -24.66 -14.71
N LEU A 52 11.76 -23.89 -14.03
CA LEU A 52 11.81 -22.42 -14.04
C LEU A 52 13.10 -21.90 -13.39
N ARG A 53 13.52 -22.50 -12.28
CA ARG A 53 14.80 -22.18 -11.62
C ARG A 53 16.00 -22.44 -12.55
N GLU A 54 16.05 -23.61 -13.20
CA GLU A 54 17.15 -23.97 -14.11
C GLU A 54 17.24 -23.06 -15.32
N LYS A 55 16.10 -22.52 -15.77
CA LYS A 55 16.01 -21.53 -16.85
C LYS A 55 16.23 -20.09 -16.38
N ASN A 56 16.52 -19.88 -15.10
CA ASN A 56 16.66 -18.55 -14.48
C ASN A 56 15.40 -17.67 -14.60
N MET A 57 14.22 -18.29 -14.73
CA MET A 57 12.91 -17.64 -14.77
C MET A 57 12.36 -17.48 -13.34
N LEU A 58 13.13 -16.80 -12.49
CA LEU A 58 12.88 -16.75 -11.04
C LEU A 58 11.64 -15.94 -10.68
N LYS A 59 11.29 -14.92 -11.48
CA LYS A 59 10.06 -14.16 -11.29
C LYS A 59 8.85 -15.06 -11.56
N GLU A 60 8.87 -15.77 -12.67
CA GLU A 60 7.81 -16.68 -13.10
C GLU A 60 7.68 -17.84 -12.11
N ALA A 61 8.80 -18.33 -11.57
CA ALA A 61 8.81 -19.30 -10.49
C ALA A 61 8.14 -18.75 -9.23
N CYS A 62 8.44 -17.52 -8.83
CA CYS A 62 7.77 -16.87 -7.69
C CYS A 62 6.26 -16.70 -7.94
N ASP A 63 5.89 -16.27 -9.14
CA ASP A 63 4.49 -16.11 -9.55
C ASP A 63 3.75 -17.45 -9.45
N PHE A 64 4.31 -18.52 -10.02
CA PHE A 64 3.74 -19.87 -9.94
C PHE A 64 3.61 -20.38 -8.49
N ILE A 65 4.66 -20.20 -7.66
CA ILE A 65 4.62 -20.60 -6.23
C ILE A 65 3.51 -19.84 -5.50
N ALA A 66 3.31 -18.55 -5.77
CA ALA A 66 2.25 -17.77 -5.13
C ALA A 66 0.84 -18.33 -5.42
N HIS A 67 0.66 -18.98 -6.57
CA HIS A 67 -0.58 -19.68 -6.93
C HIS A 67 -0.69 -21.10 -6.34
N CYS A 68 0.41 -21.72 -5.93
CA CYS A 68 0.41 -23.08 -5.41
C CYS A 68 0.52 -23.17 -3.89
N VAL A 69 1.08 -22.15 -3.24
CA VAL A 69 1.37 -22.19 -1.81
C VAL A 69 0.13 -22.06 -0.95
N ASN A 70 0.14 -22.75 0.19
CA ASN A 70 -0.83 -22.54 1.25
C ASN A 70 -0.94 -21.05 1.63
N ARG A 71 -2.17 -20.53 1.70
CA ARG A 71 -2.43 -19.08 1.92
C ARG A 71 -1.61 -18.49 3.06
N ARG A 72 -1.57 -19.16 4.21
CA ARG A 72 -0.85 -18.66 5.40
C ARG A 72 0.66 -18.63 5.17
N VAL A 73 1.19 -19.68 4.55
CA VAL A 73 2.62 -19.79 4.21
C VAL A 73 3.00 -18.76 3.14
N GLY A 74 2.14 -18.51 2.16
CA GLY A 74 2.33 -17.48 1.15
C GLY A 74 2.40 -16.06 1.73
N VAL A 75 1.52 -15.73 2.68
CA VAL A 75 1.58 -14.43 3.39
C VAL A 75 2.83 -14.33 4.26
N TRP A 76 3.25 -15.42 4.92
CA TRP A 76 4.50 -15.47 5.67
C TRP A 76 5.74 -15.29 4.78
N TRP A 77 5.73 -15.88 3.59
CA TRP A 77 6.77 -15.70 2.58
C TRP A 77 6.84 -14.23 2.13
N ALA A 78 5.71 -13.63 1.74
CA ALA A 78 5.65 -12.22 1.38
C ALA A 78 6.16 -11.31 2.51
N TYR A 79 5.75 -11.58 3.76
CA TYR A 79 6.24 -10.88 4.95
C TYR A 79 7.76 -11.00 5.11
N SER A 80 8.32 -12.21 4.90
CA SER A 80 9.76 -12.47 4.99
C SER A 80 10.54 -11.70 3.92
N CYS A 81 10.02 -11.60 2.70
CA CYS A 81 10.63 -10.79 1.63
C CYS A 81 10.62 -9.29 1.99
N VAL A 82 9.53 -8.80 2.60
CA VAL A 82 9.44 -7.42 3.06
C VAL A 82 10.43 -7.14 4.21
N GLU A 83 10.60 -8.07 5.16
CA GLU A 83 11.65 -7.94 6.18
C GLU A 83 13.06 -7.95 5.58
N ALA A 84 13.30 -8.80 4.57
CA ALA A 84 14.60 -8.90 3.89
C ALA A 84 15.00 -7.57 3.21
N ILE A 85 14.10 -6.98 2.42
CA ILE A 85 14.39 -5.70 1.76
C ILE A 85 14.54 -4.55 2.75
N ASN A 86 13.75 -4.52 3.82
CA ASN A 86 13.88 -3.48 4.84
C ASN A 86 15.23 -3.57 5.55
N LYS A 87 15.68 -4.79 5.88
CA LYS A 87 17.00 -5.03 6.44
C LYS A 87 18.12 -4.62 5.47
N GLU A 88 18.00 -4.98 4.19
CA GLU A 88 18.96 -4.59 3.15
C GLU A 88 19.11 -3.07 3.05
N VAL A 89 17.99 -2.35 2.96
CA VAL A 89 17.96 -0.88 2.88
C VAL A 89 18.53 -0.25 4.16
N GLU A 90 18.18 -0.77 5.34
CA GLU A 90 18.75 -0.30 6.60
C GLU A 90 20.27 -0.49 6.68
N GLU A 91 20.78 -1.64 6.24
CA GLU A 91 22.21 -1.94 6.22
C GLU A 91 22.96 -1.06 5.23
N GLU A 92 22.39 -0.79 4.05
CA GLU A 92 22.98 0.15 3.09
C GLU A 92 23.00 1.58 3.64
N ASN A 93 21.91 2.03 4.27
CA ASN A 93 21.85 3.34 4.91
C ASN A 93 22.85 3.48 6.06
N LYS A 94 23.11 2.42 6.82
CA LYS A 94 24.16 2.42 7.86
C LYS A 94 25.57 2.52 7.26
N LYS A 95 25.82 1.84 6.14
CA LYS A 95 27.12 1.87 5.43
C LYS A 95 27.36 3.20 4.72
N ASN A 96 26.30 3.83 4.23
CA ASN A 96 26.36 5.09 3.49
C ASN A 96 25.29 6.06 4.02
N PRO A 97 25.58 6.81 5.10
CA PRO A 97 24.59 7.62 5.81
C PRO A 97 24.07 8.82 5.01
N LEU A 98 24.62 9.07 3.81
CA LEU A 98 24.09 10.06 2.89
C LEU A 98 22.72 9.60 2.39
N THR A 99 21.70 10.40 2.68
CA THR A 99 20.35 10.24 2.14
C THR A 99 20.37 10.24 0.61
N PHE A 100 19.33 9.69 -0.03
CA PHE A 100 19.20 9.73 -1.49
C PHE A 100 19.36 11.17 -2.04
N GLU A 101 18.77 12.16 -1.37
CA GLU A 101 18.93 13.57 -1.71
C GLU A 101 20.38 14.06 -1.59
N GLU A 102 21.13 13.60 -0.59
CA GLU A 102 22.55 13.93 -0.44
C GLU A 102 23.44 13.19 -1.43
N LYS A 103 23.10 11.95 -1.80
CA LYS A 103 23.75 11.21 -2.89
C LYS A 103 23.54 11.94 -4.22
N VAL A 104 22.31 12.33 -4.53
CA VAL A 104 21.97 13.14 -5.72
C VAL A 104 22.66 14.50 -5.69
N LYS A 105 22.63 15.22 -4.55
CA LYS A 105 23.35 16.49 -4.40
C LYS A 105 24.86 16.32 -4.59
N LYS A 106 25.45 15.24 -4.08
CA LYS A 106 26.88 14.93 -4.24
C LYS A 106 27.21 14.58 -5.69
N GLU A 107 26.37 13.81 -6.37
CA GLU A 107 26.54 13.45 -7.78
C GLU A 107 26.37 14.66 -8.71
N VAL A 108 25.34 15.48 -8.46
CA VAL A 108 25.13 16.77 -9.14
C VAL A 108 26.29 17.72 -8.88
N LYS A 109 26.76 17.83 -7.64
CA LYS A 109 27.92 18.67 -7.28
C LYS A 109 29.22 18.14 -7.90
N GLY A 110 29.38 16.83 -8.02
CA GLY A 110 30.51 16.20 -8.73
C GLY A 110 30.48 16.45 -10.24
N LYS A 111 29.30 16.37 -10.86
CA LYS A 111 29.11 16.73 -12.28
C LYS A 111 29.33 18.23 -12.51
N ILE A 112 28.82 19.09 -11.64
CA ILE A 112 29.06 20.55 -11.68
C ILE A 112 30.55 20.89 -11.45
N ALA A 113 31.26 20.14 -10.61
CA ALA A 113 32.70 20.35 -10.38
C ALA A 113 33.56 19.95 -11.60
N GLY A 114 33.06 19.04 -12.46
CA GLY A 114 33.65 18.72 -13.76
C GLY A 114 33.27 19.71 -14.88
N TRP A 115 32.29 20.58 -14.66
CA TRP A 115 31.88 21.62 -15.60
C TRP A 115 32.77 22.86 -15.40
N THR A 116 34.04 22.74 -15.81
CA THR A 116 34.99 23.86 -15.80
C THR A 116 34.75 24.86 -16.93
N ASP A 117 33.95 24.51 -17.93
CA ASP A 117 33.70 25.39 -19.08
C ASP A 117 32.32 26.06 -18.99
N LYS A 118 32.31 27.37 -18.76
CA LYS A 118 31.09 28.21 -18.74
C LYS A 118 30.25 28.03 -20.01
N THR A 119 30.89 27.64 -21.12
CA THR A 119 30.22 27.45 -22.41
C THR A 119 29.25 26.27 -22.43
N GLU A 120 29.52 25.16 -21.72
CA GLU A 120 28.60 24.02 -21.65
C GLU A 120 27.35 24.35 -20.80
N ILE A 121 27.53 25.11 -19.71
CA ILE A 121 26.44 25.60 -18.87
C ILE A 121 25.56 26.59 -19.66
N GLU A 122 26.16 27.48 -20.44
CA GLU A 122 25.44 28.40 -21.31
C GLU A 122 24.73 27.68 -22.46
N ALA A 123 25.33 26.64 -23.04
CA ALA A 123 24.70 25.81 -24.06
C ALA A 123 23.47 25.08 -23.51
N LEU A 124 23.54 24.51 -22.29
CA LEU A 124 22.40 23.87 -21.63
C LEU A 124 21.30 24.88 -21.27
N LYS A 125 21.66 26.06 -20.73
CA LYS A 125 20.69 27.14 -20.48
C LYS A 125 19.98 27.57 -21.76
N LYS A 126 20.72 27.73 -22.86
CA LYS A 126 20.18 28.09 -24.16
C LYS A 126 19.25 27.01 -24.72
N GLN A 127 19.63 25.74 -24.58
CA GLN A 127 18.81 24.60 -25.00
C GLN A 127 17.48 24.52 -24.24
N TYR A 128 17.50 24.70 -22.92
CA TYR A 128 16.29 24.64 -22.10
C TYR A 128 15.40 25.88 -22.24
N ASN A 129 15.98 27.08 -22.34
CA ASN A 129 15.20 28.29 -22.61
C ASN A 129 14.50 28.22 -23.97
N GLY A 130 15.15 27.69 -25.01
CA GLY A 130 14.52 27.47 -26.31
C GLY A 130 13.33 26.49 -26.26
N LYS A 131 13.40 25.47 -25.40
CA LYS A 131 12.26 24.55 -25.16
C LYS A 131 11.11 25.25 -24.43
N ILE A 132 11.42 26.10 -23.45
CA ILE A 132 10.43 26.89 -22.70
C ILE A 132 9.72 27.89 -23.63
N ASP A 133 10.45 28.56 -24.51
CA ASP A 133 9.86 29.56 -25.41
C ASP A 133 9.01 28.93 -26.52
N LYS A 134 9.41 27.77 -27.07
CA LYS A 134 8.54 26.96 -27.95
C LYS A 134 7.26 26.55 -27.26
N PHE A 135 7.33 26.17 -25.98
CA PHE A 135 6.15 25.80 -25.20
C PHE A 135 5.21 27.00 -24.97
N LYS A 136 5.75 28.20 -24.71
CA LYS A 136 4.96 29.44 -24.61
C LYS A 136 4.30 29.83 -25.95
N GLN A 137 5.03 29.71 -27.06
CA GLN A 137 4.47 30.00 -28.39
C GLN A 137 3.34 29.04 -28.78
N ASN A 138 3.44 27.77 -28.37
CA ASN A 138 2.37 26.79 -28.59
C ASN A 138 1.15 27.08 -27.71
N LEU A 139 1.33 27.61 -26.50
CA LEU A 139 0.24 28.06 -25.62
C LEU A 139 -0.51 29.26 -26.22
N ASN A 140 0.20 30.26 -26.73
CA ASN A 140 -0.43 31.46 -27.32
C ASN A 140 -1.18 31.19 -28.64
N ARG A 141 -0.99 30.03 -29.25
CA ARG A 141 -1.72 29.60 -30.46
C ARG A 141 -3.06 28.93 -30.15
N LEU A 142 -3.37 28.68 -28.87
CA LEU A 142 -4.54 27.91 -28.44
C LEU A 142 -5.71 28.79 -27.93
N ASP A 143 -5.61 30.12 -27.98
CA ASP A 143 -6.72 31.00 -27.62
C ASP A 143 -7.77 31.03 -28.75
N GLY A 144 -8.93 30.40 -28.49
CA GLY A 144 -10.15 30.49 -29.30
C GLY A 144 -10.88 31.84 -29.13
N PRO A 145 -11.99 32.08 -29.85
CA PRO A 145 -12.57 33.42 -30.02
C PRO A 145 -13.18 34.00 -28.74
N GLU A 146 -13.04 35.33 -28.62
CA GLU A 146 -13.48 36.16 -27.49
C GLU A 146 -14.94 35.95 -27.07
N ILE A 147 -15.14 35.71 -25.77
CA ILE A 147 -16.46 35.75 -25.10
C ILE A 147 -16.88 37.21 -24.99
N LYS A 148 -18.07 37.53 -25.53
CA LYS A 148 -18.53 38.91 -25.77
C LYS A 148 -19.25 39.61 -24.62
N ASP A 149 -19.42 38.99 -23.45
CA ASP A 149 -19.99 39.71 -22.29
C ASP A 149 -19.51 39.10 -20.95
N PRO A 150 -18.69 39.82 -20.13
CA PRO A 150 -18.05 39.25 -18.94
C PRO A 150 -18.85 39.38 -17.63
N ASP A 151 -19.98 40.09 -17.61
CA ASP A 151 -20.37 40.75 -16.35
C ASP A 151 -21.38 40.06 -15.43
N ASP A 152 -21.97 38.89 -15.72
CA ASP A 152 -22.65 38.15 -14.62
C ASP A 152 -22.95 36.65 -14.84
N PRO A 153 -21.95 35.76 -14.94
CA PRO A 153 -22.17 34.31 -14.82
C PRO A 153 -22.69 33.89 -13.43
N LEU A 154 -22.63 34.79 -12.44
CA LEU A 154 -23.09 34.55 -11.07
C LEU A 154 -24.63 34.59 -10.98
N LYS A 155 -25.29 35.43 -11.80
CA LYS A 155 -26.76 35.57 -11.84
C LYS A 155 -27.45 34.30 -12.33
N GLU A 156 -26.89 33.68 -13.36
CA GLU A 156 -27.41 32.45 -13.97
C GLU A 156 -27.22 31.25 -13.02
N LEU A 157 -26.07 31.20 -12.34
CA LEU A 157 -25.77 30.22 -11.27
C LEU A 157 -26.67 30.37 -10.04
N GLN A 158 -27.04 31.61 -9.68
CA GLN A 158 -27.92 31.88 -8.54
C GLN A 158 -29.40 31.54 -8.83
N GLU A 159 -29.84 31.61 -10.09
CA GLU A 159 -31.17 31.12 -10.50
C GLU A 159 -31.24 29.59 -10.52
N LEU A 160 -30.18 28.92 -10.96
CA LEU A 160 -30.09 27.45 -10.95
C LEU A 160 -30.10 26.86 -9.53
N LEU A 161 -29.46 27.54 -8.57
CA LEU A 161 -29.40 27.11 -7.16
C LEU A 161 -30.71 27.32 -6.38
N LYS A 162 -31.68 28.07 -6.92
CA LYS A 162 -32.99 28.28 -6.28
C LYS A 162 -33.99 27.14 -6.53
N ASN A 163 -33.71 26.21 -7.45
CA ASN A 163 -34.65 25.16 -7.83
C ASN A 163 -34.49 23.88 -6.98
N LYS A 164 -35.60 23.42 -6.37
CA LYS A 164 -35.67 22.37 -5.31
C LYS A 164 -35.26 20.94 -5.70
N ASN A 165 -34.58 20.72 -6.83
CA ASN A 165 -34.14 19.40 -7.31
C ASN A 165 -32.60 19.25 -7.35
N SER A 166 -31.89 19.96 -6.49
CA SER A 166 -30.42 20.08 -6.50
C SER A 166 -29.66 18.75 -6.51
N ASP A 167 -30.17 17.71 -5.88
CA ASP A 167 -29.43 16.44 -5.73
C ASP A 167 -29.43 15.63 -7.03
N LYS A 168 -30.54 15.63 -7.78
CA LYS A 168 -30.64 14.97 -9.08
C LYS A 168 -29.86 15.71 -10.16
N HIS A 169 -29.78 17.04 -10.05
CA HIS A 169 -28.93 17.85 -10.93
C HIS A 169 -27.44 17.70 -10.59
N LEU A 170 -27.07 17.51 -9.32
CA LEU A 170 -25.68 17.23 -8.95
C LEU A 170 -25.22 15.87 -9.45
N GLU A 171 -26.07 14.83 -9.34
CA GLU A 171 -25.78 13.51 -9.91
C GLU A 171 -25.68 13.54 -11.43
N ASN A 172 -26.62 14.22 -12.12
CA ASN A 172 -26.54 14.39 -13.57
C ASN A 172 -25.32 15.21 -13.99
N ALA A 173 -24.99 16.30 -13.28
CA ALA A 173 -23.80 17.10 -13.57
C ALA A 173 -22.51 16.32 -13.32
N ASN A 174 -22.44 15.50 -12.27
CA ASN A 174 -21.28 14.64 -12.02
C ASN A 174 -21.16 13.54 -13.08
N HIS A 175 -22.28 12.99 -13.55
CA HIS A 175 -22.29 11.99 -14.62
C HIS A 175 -21.91 12.59 -15.98
N GLU A 176 -22.43 13.78 -16.32
CA GLU A 176 -22.04 14.52 -17.51
C GLU A 176 -20.59 15.00 -17.44
N PHE A 177 -20.11 15.41 -16.27
CA PHE A 177 -18.72 15.79 -16.05
C PHE A 177 -17.79 14.59 -16.15
N ALA A 178 -18.15 13.42 -15.60
CA ALA A 178 -17.39 12.19 -15.77
C ALA A 178 -17.33 11.74 -17.25
N ASN A 179 -18.45 11.84 -17.97
CA ASN A 179 -18.50 11.59 -19.41
C ASN A 179 -17.66 12.59 -20.20
N PHE A 180 -17.72 13.87 -19.85
CA PHE A 180 -16.88 14.92 -20.43
C PHE A 180 -15.40 14.62 -20.19
N LEU A 181 -14.99 14.36 -18.95
CA LEU A 181 -13.61 13.99 -18.59
C LEU A 181 -13.13 12.73 -19.34
N SER A 182 -14.01 11.76 -19.58
CA SER A 182 -13.68 10.56 -20.37
C SER A 182 -13.57 10.82 -21.88
N SER A 183 -14.18 11.90 -22.37
CA SER A 183 -14.14 12.32 -23.77
C SER A 183 -13.00 13.30 -24.10
N VAL A 184 -12.37 13.88 -23.08
CA VAL A 184 -11.26 14.83 -23.23
C VAL A 184 -9.94 14.08 -23.18
N ASP A 185 -9.09 14.31 -24.19
CA ASP A 185 -7.75 13.74 -24.26
C ASP A 185 -6.96 14.02 -22.96
N PRO A 186 -6.30 13.02 -22.35
CA PRO A 186 -5.57 13.17 -21.08
C PRO A 186 -4.52 14.29 -21.11
N GLY A 187 -3.96 14.61 -22.29
CA GLY A 187 -3.06 15.75 -22.47
C GLY A 187 -3.75 17.10 -22.32
N GLN A 188 -4.99 17.23 -22.80
CA GLN A 188 -5.80 18.45 -22.64
C GLN A 188 -6.26 18.65 -21.20
N LEU A 189 -6.56 17.56 -20.48
CA LEU A 189 -6.87 17.62 -19.04
C LEU A 189 -5.70 18.14 -18.21
N HIS A 190 -4.48 17.70 -18.52
CA HIS A 190 -3.29 18.19 -17.84
C HIS A 190 -3.01 19.68 -18.14
N ILE A 191 -3.40 20.17 -19.32
CA ILE A 191 -3.29 21.60 -19.66
C ILE A 191 -4.35 22.42 -18.93
N ALA A 192 -5.61 21.96 -18.92
CA ALA A 192 -6.70 22.58 -18.18
C ALA A 192 -6.38 22.68 -16.68
N GLN A 193 -5.83 21.62 -16.09
CA GLN A 193 -5.41 21.60 -14.69
C GLN A 193 -4.32 22.65 -14.41
N ARG A 194 -3.31 22.77 -15.27
CA ARG A 194 -2.25 23.78 -15.11
C ARG A 194 -2.75 25.22 -15.26
N ILE A 195 -3.78 25.44 -16.09
CA ILE A 195 -4.43 26.74 -16.22
C ILE A 195 -5.22 27.06 -14.93
N LEU A 196 -5.97 26.08 -14.43
CA LEU A 196 -6.71 26.20 -13.17
C LEU A 196 -5.78 26.50 -11.99
N ASP A 197 -4.66 25.77 -11.88
CA ASP A 197 -3.67 25.95 -10.82
C ASP A 197 -3.05 27.35 -10.87
N LYS A 198 -2.78 27.88 -12.06
CA LYS A 198 -2.30 29.27 -12.23
C LYS A 198 -3.37 30.30 -11.90
N ALA A 199 -4.62 30.06 -12.31
CA ALA A 199 -5.73 30.95 -11.98
C ALA A 199 -5.96 31.01 -10.47
N TYR A 200 -5.89 29.86 -9.80
CA TYR A 200 -6.00 29.76 -8.34
C TYR A 200 -4.83 30.42 -7.63
N ALA A 201 -3.60 30.23 -8.11
CA ALA A 201 -2.43 30.92 -7.56
C ALA A 201 -2.53 32.44 -7.71
N ASN A 202 -3.03 32.94 -8.85
CA ASN A 202 -3.24 34.38 -9.06
C ASN A 202 -4.37 34.93 -8.18
N TYR A 203 -5.46 34.18 -8.01
CA TYR A 203 -6.55 34.54 -7.11
C TYR A 203 -6.08 34.59 -5.65
N GLU A 204 -5.34 33.57 -5.22
CA GLU A 204 -4.79 33.48 -3.87
C GLU A 204 -3.76 34.58 -3.60
N ALA A 205 -2.93 34.93 -4.57
CA ALA A 205 -2.02 36.07 -4.46
C ALA A 205 -2.76 37.42 -4.32
N LYS A 206 -3.95 37.55 -4.92
CA LYS A 206 -4.75 38.79 -4.90
C LYS A 206 -5.67 38.89 -3.67
N HIS A 207 -6.24 37.78 -3.23
CA HIS A 207 -7.27 37.72 -2.19
C HIS A 207 -6.80 37.10 -0.88
N GLY A 208 -5.57 36.55 -0.84
CA GLY A 208 -4.97 35.93 0.34
C GLY A 208 -5.60 34.59 0.74
N ILE A 209 -6.51 34.05 -0.07
CA ILE A 209 -7.21 32.79 0.18
C ILE A 209 -7.37 32.02 -1.12
N ASN A 210 -7.23 30.70 -1.05
CA ASN A 210 -7.50 29.84 -2.19
C ASN A 210 -8.99 29.89 -2.56
N PRO A 211 -9.37 30.09 -3.84
CA PRO A 211 -10.77 30.27 -4.22
C PRO A 211 -11.65 29.06 -3.87
N MET A 212 -11.12 27.84 -3.86
CA MET A 212 -11.87 26.66 -3.40
C MET A 212 -12.12 26.68 -1.89
N GLU A 213 -11.21 27.24 -1.11
CA GLU A 213 -11.39 27.38 0.34
C GLU A 213 -12.38 28.50 0.66
N GLU A 214 -12.39 29.59 -0.12
CA GLU A 214 -13.42 30.63 0.00
C GLU A 214 -14.81 30.10 -0.35
N ILE A 215 -14.94 29.31 -1.43
CA ILE A 215 -16.18 28.62 -1.78
C ILE A 215 -16.61 27.69 -0.64
N ARG A 216 -15.69 26.88 -0.09
CA ARG A 216 -16.00 26.01 1.06
C ARG A 216 -16.45 26.80 2.27
N GLN A 217 -15.83 27.94 2.59
CA GLN A 217 -16.23 28.77 3.72
C GLN A 217 -17.62 29.38 3.52
N LYS A 218 -17.94 29.84 2.31
CA LYS A 218 -19.27 30.36 1.96
C LYS A 218 -20.33 29.25 2.00
N VAL A 219 -20.01 28.06 1.51
CA VAL A 219 -20.86 26.87 1.61
C VAL A 219 -21.07 26.44 3.06
N ARG A 220 -20.02 26.48 3.91
CA ARG A 220 -20.11 26.15 5.34
C ARG A 220 -21.02 27.12 6.10
N LYS A 221 -20.96 28.42 5.75
CA LYS A 221 -21.87 29.44 6.28
C LYS A 221 -23.31 29.29 5.77
N ALA A 222 -23.50 28.76 4.56
CA ALA A 222 -24.83 28.55 3.97
C ALA A 222 -25.51 27.25 4.44
N ILE A 223 -24.75 26.19 4.76
CA ILE A 223 -25.28 24.87 5.13
C ILE A 223 -25.53 24.72 6.64
N LEU A 224 -24.86 25.51 7.49
CA LEU A 224 -25.08 25.48 8.94
C LEU A 224 -26.08 26.56 9.35
N PRO A 225 -27.30 26.21 9.79
CA PRO A 225 -28.28 27.20 10.24
C PRO A 225 -27.83 27.84 11.56
N GLU A 226 -28.00 29.15 11.62
CA GLU A 226 -27.74 29.99 12.80
C GLU A 226 -28.80 29.74 13.90
N LYS A 227 -28.29 29.75 15.14
CA LYS A 227 -28.98 29.90 16.45
C LYS A 227 -29.46 28.64 17.18
N ILE A 228 -28.57 28.10 18.02
CA ILE A 228 -28.91 27.66 19.38
C ILE A 228 -28.45 28.79 20.32
N PRO A 229 -29.22 29.22 21.33
CA PRO A 229 -28.86 30.35 22.20
C PRO A 229 -27.48 30.20 22.83
N GLU A 230 -26.64 31.22 22.66
CA GLU A 230 -25.29 31.34 23.20
C GLU A 230 -25.30 31.68 24.70
N ASP A 231 -25.59 30.69 25.54
CA ASP A 231 -24.98 30.67 26.86
C ASP A 231 -23.91 29.57 26.86
N SER A 232 -22.71 29.96 26.41
CA SER A 232 -21.56 29.07 26.27
C SER A 232 -21.19 28.38 27.59
N THR A 233 -21.56 28.97 28.71
CA THR A 233 -21.26 28.48 30.05
C THR A 233 -21.95 27.15 30.37
N ILE A 234 -23.22 26.99 30.02
CA ILE A 234 -23.98 25.76 30.32
C ILE A 234 -23.59 24.64 29.35
N ARG A 235 -23.35 24.99 28.09
CA ARG A 235 -22.95 24.02 27.06
C ARG A 235 -21.59 23.41 27.40
N ASP A 236 -20.59 24.23 27.68
CA ASP A 236 -19.25 23.74 28.01
C ASP A 236 -19.23 22.98 29.35
N GLN A 237 -20.07 23.36 30.32
CA GLN A 237 -20.23 22.61 31.57
C GLN A 237 -20.90 21.25 31.37
N VAL A 238 -21.92 21.16 30.50
CA VAL A 238 -22.62 19.90 30.23
C VAL A 238 -21.74 18.98 29.38
N TYR A 239 -21.10 19.48 28.33
CA TYR A 239 -20.19 18.68 27.51
C TYR A 239 -18.94 18.28 28.30
N GLY A 240 -18.37 19.16 29.11
CA GLY A 240 -17.24 18.84 29.99
C GLY A 240 -17.58 17.72 30.99
N LYS A 241 -18.75 17.80 31.64
CA LYS A 241 -19.22 16.72 32.55
C LYS A 241 -19.49 15.41 31.83
N VAL A 242 -19.98 15.46 30.60
CA VAL A 242 -20.19 14.27 29.77
C VAL A 242 -18.84 13.65 29.35
N GLU A 243 -17.85 14.45 28.98
CA GLU A 243 -16.51 13.97 28.66
C GLU A 243 -15.79 13.35 29.86
N GLU A 244 -15.89 13.97 31.05
CA GLU A 244 -15.37 13.40 32.30
C GLU A 244 -16.02 12.05 32.59
N ARG A 245 -17.36 11.96 32.48
CA ARG A 245 -18.07 10.71 32.74
C ARG A 245 -17.75 9.62 31.71
N ILE A 246 -17.53 9.98 30.45
CA ILE A 246 -17.03 9.05 29.42
C ILE A 246 -15.62 8.56 29.75
N LYS A 247 -14.75 9.44 30.27
CA LYS A 247 -13.39 9.07 30.70
C LYS A 247 -13.40 8.11 31.88
N ASP A 248 -14.25 8.36 32.87
CA ASP A 248 -14.42 7.50 34.04
C ASP A 248 -14.99 6.13 33.66
N ILE A 249 -16.00 6.09 32.79
CA ILE A 249 -16.57 4.83 32.28
C ILE A 249 -15.50 4.03 31.52
N ARG A 250 -14.67 4.67 30.69
CA ARG A 250 -13.57 3.99 29.99
C ARG A 250 -12.54 3.42 30.97
N GLN A 251 -12.16 4.18 32.00
CA GLN A 251 -11.21 3.70 33.02
C GLN A 251 -11.80 2.55 33.84
N TYR A 252 -13.08 2.61 34.17
CA TYR A 252 -13.81 1.53 34.85
C TYR A 252 -13.92 0.27 33.99
N ILE A 253 -14.28 0.39 32.71
CA ILE A 253 -14.30 -0.74 31.77
C ILE A 253 -12.89 -1.34 31.64
N GLN A 254 -11.86 -0.51 31.51
CA GLN A 254 -10.47 -0.97 31.40
C GLN A 254 -10.01 -1.72 32.66
N SER A 255 -10.32 -1.21 33.86
CA SER A 255 -9.95 -1.85 35.13
C SER A 255 -10.74 -3.15 35.35
N THR A 256 -12.02 -3.16 35.01
CA THR A 256 -12.89 -4.35 35.11
C THR A 256 -12.47 -5.43 34.11
N MET A 257 -12.16 -5.06 32.86
CA MET A 257 -11.63 -6.01 31.87
C MET A 257 -10.26 -6.56 32.31
N ASN A 258 -9.35 -5.72 32.82
CA ASN A 258 -8.06 -6.19 33.31
C ASN A 258 -8.19 -7.11 34.55
N LYS A 259 -9.19 -6.88 35.40
CA LYS A 259 -9.48 -7.69 36.59
C LYS A 259 -10.09 -9.05 36.25
N HIS A 260 -11.04 -9.09 35.33
CA HIS A 260 -11.82 -10.31 35.01
C HIS A 260 -11.27 -11.08 33.81
N PHE A 261 -10.56 -10.42 32.91
CA PHE A 261 -9.96 -11.00 31.71
C PHE A 261 -8.56 -10.41 31.49
N PRO A 262 -7.56 -10.79 32.31
CA PRO A 262 -6.18 -10.44 32.03
C PRO A 262 -5.77 -11.19 30.74
N LEU A 263 -6.05 -10.61 29.58
CA LEU A 263 -5.57 -11.08 28.27
C LEU A 263 -4.06 -10.84 28.17
N LYS A 264 -3.28 -11.46 29.05
CA LYS A 264 -1.87 -11.70 28.87
C LYS A 264 -1.75 -13.04 28.15
N ILE A 265 -2.02 -13.06 26.84
CA ILE A 265 -1.56 -14.16 26.01
C ILE A 265 -0.03 -14.05 26.00
N PRO A 266 0.73 -15.01 26.58
CA PRO A 266 2.18 -14.97 26.54
C PRO A 266 2.63 -15.01 25.08
N GLY A 267 3.36 -13.99 24.62
CA GLY A 267 3.87 -13.91 23.24
C GLY A 267 3.11 -12.99 22.29
N LEU A 268 1.95 -12.43 22.66
CA LEU A 268 1.39 -11.31 21.87
C LEU A 268 2.22 -10.05 22.16
N PRO A 269 2.71 -9.33 21.13
CA PRO A 269 3.44 -8.09 21.35
C PRO A 269 2.54 -7.07 22.06
N LYS A 270 3.05 -6.45 23.14
CA LYS A 270 2.39 -5.28 23.75
C LYS A 270 2.15 -4.26 22.65
N THR A 271 0.94 -3.69 22.57
CA THR A 271 0.53 -2.64 21.63
C THR A 271 1.37 -1.37 21.82
N LYS A 272 2.61 -1.39 21.35
CA LYS A 272 3.35 -0.16 21.07
C LYS A 272 2.61 0.49 19.92
N ARG A 273 2.09 1.72 20.13
CA ARG A 273 1.65 2.58 19.03
C ARG A 273 2.77 2.57 17.98
N SER A 274 2.45 2.03 16.82
CA SER A 274 3.35 1.99 15.68
C SER A 274 3.86 3.41 15.40
N LYS A 275 5.19 3.59 15.27
CA LYS A 275 5.79 4.91 15.00
C LYS A 275 5.55 5.37 13.55
N SER A 276 5.32 4.44 12.62
CA SER A 276 5.04 4.74 11.20
C SER A 276 3.83 3.96 10.66
N LYS A 277 3.22 4.44 9.57
CA LYS A 277 2.12 3.73 8.87
C LYS A 277 2.59 2.38 8.30
N ILE A 278 3.85 2.32 7.88
CA ILE A 278 4.54 1.13 7.34
C ILE A 278 4.65 0.04 8.42
N ASP A 279 5.13 0.42 9.61
CA ASP A 279 5.23 -0.49 10.76
C ASP A 279 3.86 -1.04 11.19
N ALA A 280 2.79 -0.24 11.04
CA ALA A 280 1.43 -0.66 11.38
C ALA A 280 0.92 -1.75 10.42
N ALA A 281 1.20 -1.60 9.12
CA ALA A 281 0.85 -2.60 8.11
C ALA A 281 1.57 -3.94 8.36
N LEU A 282 2.89 -3.91 8.60
CA LEU A 282 3.65 -5.10 8.94
C LEU A 282 3.18 -5.75 10.25
N TYR A 283 2.83 -4.95 11.24
CA TYR A 283 2.28 -5.45 12.50
C TYR A 283 0.94 -6.16 12.31
N ALA A 284 0.06 -5.60 11.47
CA ALA A 284 -1.23 -6.21 11.15
C ALA A 284 -1.05 -7.55 10.41
N VAL A 285 -0.13 -7.61 9.44
CA VAL A 285 0.23 -8.86 8.75
C VAL A 285 0.73 -9.90 9.75
N LYS A 286 1.67 -9.52 10.63
CA LYS A 286 2.19 -10.41 11.67
C LYS A 286 1.09 -10.95 12.57
N ARG A 287 0.15 -10.10 12.98
CA ARG A 287 -1.02 -10.50 13.78
C ARG A 287 -1.88 -11.52 13.05
N TRP A 288 -2.12 -11.32 11.75
CA TRP A 288 -2.86 -12.28 10.93
C TRP A 288 -2.10 -13.60 10.76
N ILE A 289 -0.79 -13.58 10.52
CA ILE A 289 0.03 -14.80 10.41
C ILE A 289 -0.03 -15.60 11.71
N LEU A 290 -0.02 -14.95 12.87
CA LEU A 290 -0.14 -15.64 14.16
C LEU A 290 -1.54 -16.20 14.40
N THR A 291 -2.57 -15.45 13.99
CA THR A 291 -3.97 -15.80 14.23
C THR A 291 -4.79 -15.39 13.00
N PRO A 292 -4.95 -16.28 12.00
CA PRO A 292 -5.55 -15.93 10.71
C PRO A 292 -7.09 -15.90 10.82
N THR A 293 -7.62 -14.89 11.51
CA THR A 293 -9.06 -14.62 11.61
C THR A 293 -9.46 -13.49 10.67
N ASP A 294 -10.74 -13.46 10.30
CA ASP A 294 -11.27 -12.43 9.40
C ASP A 294 -11.18 -11.03 10.04
N GLU A 295 -11.31 -10.89 11.36
CA GLU A 295 -11.10 -9.62 12.06
C GLU A 295 -9.67 -9.12 11.93
N ASN A 296 -8.69 -10.02 12.06
CA ASN A 296 -7.29 -9.68 11.83
C ASN A 296 -7.03 -9.34 10.36
N GLY A 297 -7.76 -9.97 9.44
CA GLY A 297 -7.78 -9.62 8.02
C GLY A 297 -8.27 -8.20 7.78
N LYS A 298 -9.39 -7.81 8.40
CA LYS A 298 -9.93 -6.44 8.32
C LYS A 298 -8.95 -5.40 8.84
N ILE A 299 -8.25 -5.70 9.94
CA ILE A 299 -7.20 -4.83 10.47
C ILE A 299 -6.04 -4.68 9.47
N ALA A 300 -5.69 -5.76 8.75
CA ALA A 300 -4.69 -5.70 7.69
C ALA A 300 -5.16 -4.82 6.51
N LEU A 301 -6.42 -4.92 6.09
CA LEU A 301 -6.99 -4.04 5.07
C LEU A 301 -6.96 -2.56 5.48
N ASP A 302 -7.36 -2.25 6.72
CA ASP A 302 -7.34 -0.88 7.20
C ASP A 302 -5.92 -0.31 7.30
N SER A 303 -4.94 -1.17 7.63
CA SER A 303 -3.52 -0.79 7.64
C SER A 303 -2.94 -0.63 6.23
N HIS A 304 -3.40 -1.41 5.25
CA HIS A 304 -3.04 -1.26 3.84
C HIS A 304 -3.36 0.14 3.32
N LYS A 305 -4.55 0.67 3.62
CA LYS A 305 -4.96 2.03 3.20
C LYS A 305 -3.96 3.11 3.66
N ALA A 306 -3.31 2.90 4.80
CA ALA A 306 -2.31 3.82 5.34
C ALA A 306 -0.92 3.68 4.69
N ALA A 307 -0.59 2.51 4.14
CA ALA A 307 0.68 2.19 3.48
C ALA A 307 0.48 1.84 1.99
N PHE A 308 -0.45 2.53 1.34
CA PHE A 308 -0.82 2.28 -0.06
C PHE A 308 0.40 2.36 -0.99
N GLN A 309 0.48 1.45 -1.96
CA GLN A 309 1.61 1.31 -2.90
C GLN A 309 2.99 0.99 -2.29
N GLN A 310 3.08 0.74 -0.98
CA GLN A 310 4.31 0.22 -0.36
C GLN A 310 4.25 -1.32 -0.29
N PRO A 311 5.38 -2.03 -0.33
CA PRO A 311 5.39 -3.49 -0.18
C PRO A 311 4.69 -3.97 1.10
N GLU A 312 4.85 -3.23 2.20
CA GLU A 312 4.22 -3.51 3.49
C GLU A 312 2.69 -3.43 3.39
N GLY A 313 2.18 -2.44 2.66
CA GLY A 313 0.76 -2.28 2.42
C GLY A 313 0.22 -3.41 1.54
N LEU A 314 0.91 -3.79 0.46
CA LEU A 314 0.50 -4.91 -0.38
C LEU A 314 0.54 -6.25 0.36
N CYS A 315 1.51 -6.43 1.26
CA CYS A 315 1.58 -7.59 2.13
C CYS A 315 0.35 -7.66 3.06
N ALA A 316 -0.09 -6.51 3.59
CA ALA A 316 -1.32 -6.41 4.38
C ALA A 316 -2.58 -6.72 3.56
N LEU A 317 -2.60 -6.31 2.29
CA LEU A 317 -3.68 -6.66 1.37
C LEU A 317 -3.70 -8.16 1.04
N ALA A 318 -2.53 -8.78 0.86
CA ALA A 318 -2.39 -10.22 0.66
C ALA A 318 -2.91 -11.02 1.87
N ALA A 319 -2.64 -10.56 3.09
CA ALA A 319 -3.17 -11.15 4.32
C ALA A 319 -4.71 -11.06 4.38
N TYR A 320 -5.28 -9.91 4.04
CA TYR A 320 -6.73 -9.73 3.97
C TYR A 320 -7.36 -10.66 2.91
N TRP A 321 -6.83 -10.71 1.69
CA TRP A 321 -7.34 -11.59 0.63
C TRP A 321 -7.14 -13.08 0.91
N SER A 322 -6.28 -13.43 1.86
CA SER A 322 -6.11 -14.79 2.32
C SER A 322 -7.20 -15.25 3.31
N CYS A 323 -8.05 -14.35 3.79
CA CYS A 323 -9.16 -14.66 4.70
C CYS A 323 -10.26 -15.49 4.02
N ALA A 324 -11.06 -16.16 4.85
CA ALA A 324 -12.21 -16.93 4.38
C ALA A 324 -13.39 -16.00 4.06
N ASN A 325 -13.61 -14.96 4.90
CA ASN A 325 -14.65 -13.96 4.72
C ASN A 325 -14.04 -12.55 4.60
N LEU A 326 -14.27 -11.90 3.46
CA LEU A 326 -13.84 -10.52 3.19
C LEU A 326 -14.76 -9.48 3.83
N THR A 327 -15.97 -9.85 4.26
CA THR A 327 -16.93 -8.93 4.89
C THR A 327 -17.26 -9.37 6.33
N PRO A 328 -16.27 -9.39 7.26
CA PRO A 328 -16.53 -9.80 8.63
C PRO A 328 -17.48 -8.81 9.33
N GLY A 329 -18.58 -9.35 9.86
CA GLY A 329 -19.65 -8.62 10.53
C GLY A 329 -20.86 -8.29 9.65
N GLU A 330 -20.81 -8.58 8.34
CA GLU A 330 -21.96 -8.41 7.46
C GLU A 330 -22.82 -9.67 7.37
N LYS A 331 -24.09 -9.49 6.97
CA LYS A 331 -25.05 -10.61 6.84
C LYS A 331 -24.68 -11.58 5.71
N THR A 332 -24.03 -11.09 4.66
CA THR A 332 -23.60 -11.88 3.51
C THR A 332 -22.10 -12.09 3.57
N GLN A 333 -21.67 -13.34 3.66
CA GLN A 333 -20.25 -13.69 3.62
C GLN A 333 -19.74 -13.60 2.18
N LEU A 334 -18.68 -12.81 1.99
CA LEU A 334 -17.99 -12.71 0.72
C LEU A 334 -16.71 -13.55 0.76
N VAL A 335 -16.67 -14.63 -0.01
CA VAL A 335 -15.48 -15.48 -0.11
C VAL A 335 -14.45 -14.84 -1.04
N SER A 336 -13.17 -14.96 -0.70
CA SER A 336 -12.08 -14.50 -1.55
C SER A 336 -12.05 -15.28 -2.88
N PRO A 337 -12.15 -14.60 -4.04
CA PRO A 337 -12.06 -15.24 -5.35
C PRO A 337 -10.74 -16.00 -5.56
N PRO A 338 -10.74 -17.07 -6.38
CA PRO A 338 -9.52 -17.74 -6.82
C PRO A 338 -8.49 -16.76 -7.39
N GLY A 339 -7.21 -16.97 -7.07
CA GLY A 339 -6.09 -16.17 -7.56
C GLY A 339 -5.91 -14.78 -6.91
N LEU A 340 -6.88 -14.31 -6.12
CA LEU A 340 -6.81 -12.96 -5.54
C LEU A 340 -5.71 -12.84 -4.48
N TYR A 341 -5.60 -13.81 -3.56
CA TYR A 341 -4.53 -13.81 -2.56
C TYR A 341 -3.14 -13.99 -3.21
N SER A 342 -3.05 -14.85 -4.22
CA SER A 342 -1.83 -15.09 -5.01
C SER A 342 -1.38 -13.81 -5.71
N SER A 343 -2.33 -13.02 -6.23
CA SER A 343 -2.07 -11.70 -6.79
C SER A 343 -1.52 -10.73 -5.74
N GLY A 344 -2.03 -10.76 -4.51
CA GLY A 344 -1.47 -9.98 -3.40
C GLY A 344 -0.03 -10.36 -3.07
N ILE A 345 0.27 -11.67 -3.01
CA ILE A 345 1.61 -12.19 -2.71
C ILE A 345 2.60 -11.79 -3.82
N LYS A 346 2.29 -12.08 -5.09
CA LYS A 346 3.20 -11.79 -6.22
C LYS A 346 3.47 -10.29 -6.37
N ASN A 347 2.44 -9.45 -6.23
CA ASN A 347 2.61 -8.00 -6.29
C ASN A 347 3.46 -7.48 -5.13
N THR A 348 3.36 -8.10 -3.95
CA THR A 348 4.22 -7.76 -2.81
C THR A 348 5.69 -8.08 -3.12
N ILE A 349 5.98 -9.29 -3.63
CA ILE A 349 7.33 -9.73 -3.97
C ILE A 349 7.91 -8.85 -5.08
N PHE A 350 7.13 -8.59 -6.14
CA PHE A 350 7.49 -7.68 -7.22
C PHE A 350 7.86 -6.29 -6.71
N MET A 351 7.03 -5.72 -5.82
CA MET A 351 7.32 -4.42 -5.22
C MET A 351 8.53 -4.44 -4.28
N CYS A 352 8.81 -5.56 -3.60
CA CYS A 352 10.05 -5.74 -2.85
C CYS A 352 11.27 -5.74 -3.78
N ALA A 353 11.16 -6.38 -4.96
CA ALA A 353 12.26 -6.42 -5.93
C ALA A 353 12.53 -5.04 -6.52
N MET A 354 11.48 -4.26 -6.79
CA MET A 354 11.56 -2.89 -7.32
C MET A 354 11.85 -1.80 -6.29
N LYS A 355 11.84 -2.10 -4.99
CA LYS A 355 12.02 -1.08 -3.94
C LYS A 355 13.36 -0.36 -4.12
N LYS A 356 13.34 0.97 -4.08
CA LYS A 356 14.55 1.79 -4.21
C LYS A 356 15.40 1.71 -2.94
N GLY A 357 16.72 1.84 -3.11
CA GLY A 357 17.71 1.62 -2.05
C GLY A 357 18.08 0.15 -1.94
N GLY A 358 19.02 -0.18 -1.05
CA GLY A 358 19.64 -1.50 -0.94
C GLY A 358 20.84 -1.69 -1.88
N SER A 359 21.64 -2.73 -1.61
CA SER A 359 22.83 -3.06 -2.39
C SER A 359 22.57 -4.03 -3.55
N LYS A 360 21.47 -4.78 -3.52
CA LYS A 360 21.18 -5.86 -4.48
C LYS A 360 20.42 -5.34 -5.69
N LYS A 361 20.69 -5.95 -6.85
CA LYS A 361 19.96 -5.71 -8.10
C LYS A 361 18.64 -6.50 -8.14
N TYR A 362 17.85 -6.23 -9.17
CA TYR A 362 16.54 -6.84 -9.38
C TYR A 362 16.60 -8.38 -9.43
N GLU A 363 17.53 -8.93 -10.21
CA GLU A 363 17.71 -10.37 -10.39
C GLU A 363 18.18 -11.06 -9.10
N GLU A 364 19.16 -10.44 -8.41
CA GLU A 364 19.69 -10.92 -7.13
C GLU A 364 18.61 -10.95 -6.04
N ARG A 365 17.69 -9.99 -6.06
CA ARG A 365 16.54 -9.97 -5.14
C ARG A 365 15.56 -11.08 -5.44
N TYR A 366 15.26 -11.35 -6.71
CA TYR A 366 14.39 -12.47 -7.06
C TYR A 366 15.01 -13.81 -6.69
N GLU A 367 16.33 -13.96 -6.83
CA GLU A 367 17.03 -15.14 -6.33
C GLU A 367 16.88 -15.30 -4.81
N GLU A 368 17.08 -14.23 -4.04
CA GLU A 368 16.86 -14.25 -2.59
C GLU A 368 15.40 -14.56 -2.23
N TYR A 369 14.43 -13.90 -2.86
CA TYR A 369 13.01 -14.09 -2.55
C TYR A 369 12.51 -15.47 -2.96
N PHE A 370 13.00 -16.01 -4.08
CA PHE A 370 12.76 -17.39 -4.48
C PHE A 370 13.28 -18.36 -3.42
N ASN A 371 14.53 -18.19 -2.96
CA ASN A 371 15.11 -19.05 -1.93
C ASN A 371 14.36 -18.95 -0.59
N ILE A 372 13.95 -17.74 -0.17
CA ILE A 372 13.07 -17.57 1.00
C ILE A 372 11.75 -18.31 0.79
N GLY A 373 11.20 -18.30 -0.42
CA GLY A 373 10.00 -19.04 -0.80
C GLY A 373 10.19 -20.54 -0.63
N ILE A 374 11.26 -21.10 -1.19
CA ILE A 374 11.63 -22.52 -1.06
C ILE A 374 11.78 -22.90 0.42
N ASP A 375 12.44 -22.08 1.24
CA ASP A 375 12.60 -22.32 2.68
C ASP A 375 11.26 -22.30 3.43
N CYS A 376 10.35 -21.39 3.06
CA CYS A 376 9.00 -21.32 3.64
C CYS A 376 8.19 -22.56 3.29
N ILE A 377 8.15 -22.94 2.01
CA ILE A 377 7.27 -24.02 1.53
C ILE A 377 7.78 -25.42 1.88
N SER A 378 9.09 -25.57 2.11
CA SER A 378 9.69 -26.80 2.66
C SER A 378 9.58 -26.90 4.19
N GLY A 379 9.04 -25.89 4.87
CA GLY A 379 8.88 -25.87 6.33
C GLY A 379 10.18 -25.62 7.12
N VAL A 380 11.24 -25.18 6.43
CA VAL A 380 12.53 -24.82 7.03
C VAL A 380 12.38 -23.52 7.80
N LYS A 381 11.87 -22.50 7.12
CA LYS A 381 11.61 -21.16 7.66
C LYS A 381 10.14 -21.01 8.04
N THR A 382 9.82 -21.32 9.29
CA THR A 382 8.47 -21.12 9.85
C THR A 382 8.44 -19.95 10.83
N TRP A 383 7.31 -19.27 10.91
CA TRP A 383 7.10 -18.16 11.84
C TRP A 383 7.30 -18.58 13.31
N ASP A 384 7.00 -19.84 13.65
CA ASP A 384 7.19 -20.37 15.01
C ASP A 384 8.66 -20.42 15.40
N LYS A 385 9.55 -20.83 14.48
CA LYS A 385 11.00 -20.89 14.74
C LYS A 385 11.61 -19.49 14.81
N GLU A 386 11.21 -18.62 13.90
CA GLU A 386 11.72 -17.24 13.79
C GLU A 386 11.33 -16.36 14.98
N TRP A 387 10.11 -16.52 15.50
CA TRP A 387 9.63 -15.69 16.62
C TRP A 387 9.88 -16.29 17.99
N LYS A 388 10.12 -17.60 18.13
CA LYS A 388 10.61 -18.19 19.39
C LYS A 388 12.07 -17.87 19.67
N ASN A 389 12.90 -17.70 18.63
CA ASN A 389 14.34 -17.49 18.77
C ASN A 389 14.78 -16.02 18.84
N LYS A 390 13.87 -15.05 18.75
CA LYS A 390 14.20 -13.65 19.06
C LYS A 390 14.17 -13.50 20.58
N PRO A 391 15.32 -13.30 21.28
CA PRO A 391 15.25 -12.96 22.69
C PRO A 391 14.38 -11.73 22.78
N ALA A 392 13.32 -11.80 23.58
CA ALA A 392 12.64 -10.59 24.00
C ALA A 392 13.76 -9.67 24.49
N LYS A 393 13.87 -8.46 23.94
CA LYS A 393 14.62 -7.41 24.63
C LYS A 393 13.87 -7.18 25.94
N VAL A 394 14.22 -7.99 26.94
CA VAL A 394 13.78 -7.84 28.31
C VAL A 394 14.40 -6.52 28.72
N ALA A 395 13.57 -5.48 28.79
CA ALA A 395 13.86 -4.36 29.65
C ALA A 395 14.15 -4.99 31.01
N SER A 396 15.38 -4.80 31.49
CA SER A 396 15.92 -5.39 32.70
C SER A 396 15.17 -4.86 33.92
N ASP A 397 13.98 -5.38 34.16
CA ASP A 397 13.31 -5.28 35.44
C ASP A 397 13.09 -6.71 35.92
N GLY A 398 13.89 -7.07 36.93
CA GLY A 398 13.99 -8.42 37.44
C GLY A 398 12.65 -8.94 37.95
N ASN A 399 12.17 -10.02 37.35
CA ASN A 399 11.64 -11.15 38.09
C ASN A 399 11.60 -12.38 37.16
N SER A 400 12.62 -13.22 37.27
CA SER A 400 12.65 -14.53 36.65
C SER A 400 11.71 -15.45 37.41
N ASN A 401 10.65 -15.93 36.77
CA ASN A 401 10.15 -17.27 37.03
C ASN A 401 9.23 -17.74 35.89
N ASN A 402 9.67 -18.83 35.26
CA ASN A 402 8.92 -19.85 34.52
C ASN A 402 7.94 -19.42 33.42
N LEU A 403 8.10 -20.04 32.24
CA LEU A 403 7.05 -20.84 31.59
C LEU A 403 7.62 -21.50 30.31
N ASN A 404 8.13 -22.71 30.47
CA ASN A 404 8.20 -23.68 29.38
C ASN A 404 6.77 -24.15 29.09
N ALA A 405 6.19 -23.76 27.95
CA ALA A 405 4.95 -24.34 27.44
C ALA A 405 5.19 -24.79 25.99
N SER A 406 5.40 -26.08 25.82
CA SER A 406 5.42 -26.79 24.56
C SER A 406 4.02 -26.76 23.94
N TYR A 407 3.85 -26.06 22.82
CA TYR A 407 2.73 -26.33 21.92
C TYR A 407 3.23 -27.25 20.81
N GLY A 408 2.93 -28.54 20.98
CA GLY A 408 3.05 -29.56 19.95
C GLY A 408 1.88 -29.46 18.97
N PHE A 409 2.19 -29.57 17.69
CA PHE A 409 1.19 -29.81 16.65
C PHE A 409 0.64 -31.22 16.83
N GLY A 410 -0.63 -31.33 17.21
CA GLY A 410 -1.39 -32.57 17.14
C GLY A 410 -1.67 -32.93 15.68
N ARG A 411 -1.47 -34.21 15.37
CA ARG A 411 -1.68 -34.84 14.06
C ARG A 411 -3.12 -34.78 13.59
#